data_AF-A0A6I3LJH4-F1
#
_entry.id   AF-A0A6I3LJH4-F1
#
_cell.length_a   1.000
_cell.length_b   1.000
_cell.length_c   1.000
_cell.angle_alpha   90.00
_cell.angle_beta   90.00
_cell.angle_gamma   90.00
#
_symmetry.space_group_name_H-M   'P 1'
#
loop_
_entity.id
_entity.type
_entity.pdbx_description
1 polymer ?
#
loop_
_entity_poly.entity_id
_entity_poly.type
_entity_poly.pdbx_seq_one_letter_code
_entity_poly.pdbx_strand_id
1 'polypeptide(L)'
;GDLAQRIVSHLQNNGSYMTIDDFKAHRGEWAVPVSSDYRGYSVYQAPPNSQGFTGLLTLNILENYDFTQIEHGSFEYYHVLVEALKKSFVDR
;
A
#
# COMPACT_ATOMS: atom_id res chain seq x y z
N GLY A 1 -11.98 -16.54 -22.97
CA GLY A 1 -12.85 -16.10 -24.06
C GLY A 1 -12.10 -15.21 -25.02
N ASP A 2 -12.77 -14.69 -26.04
CA ASP A 2 -12.16 -14.00 -27.17
C ASP A 2 -11.33 -12.78 -26.78
N LEU A 3 -11.75 -12.03 -25.76
CA LEU A 3 -10.97 -10.89 -25.24
C LEU A 3 -9.60 -11.33 -24.70
N ALA A 4 -9.55 -12.39 -23.90
CA ALA A 4 -8.31 -12.90 -23.33
C ALA A 4 -7.35 -13.39 -24.44
N GLN A 5 -7.89 -14.03 -25.49
CA GLN A 5 -7.09 -14.43 -26.65
C GLN A 5 -6.48 -13.22 -27.36
N ARG A 6 -7.28 -12.17 -27.62
CA ARG A 6 -6.79 -10.93 -28.24
C ARG A 6 -5.68 -10.26 -27.43
N ILE A 7 -5.82 -10.23 -26.10
CA ILE A 7 -4.80 -9.69 -25.19
C ILE A 7 -3.51 -10.52 -25.28
N VAL A 8 -3.62 -11.85 -25.13
CA VAL A 8 -2.47 -12.76 -25.17
C VAL A 8 -1.74 -12.68 -26.51
N SER A 9 -2.46 -12.73 -27.65
CA SER A 9 -1.83 -12.62 -28.97
C SER A 9 -1.09 -11.30 -29.15
N HIS A 10 -1.67 -10.18 -28.71
CA HIS A 10 -1.00 -8.89 -28.77
C HIS A 10 0.26 -8.86 -27.89
N LEU A 11 0.17 -9.36 -26.66
CA LEU A 11 1.30 -9.39 -25.73
C LEU A 11 2.43 -10.30 -26.20
N GLN A 12 2.11 -11.49 -26.72
CA GLN A 12 3.10 -12.43 -27.26
C GLN A 12 3.79 -11.88 -28.51
N ASN A 13 3.07 -11.18 -29.39
CA ASN A 13 3.67 -10.46 -30.52
C ASN A 13 4.67 -9.38 -30.08
N ASN A 14 4.57 -8.91 -28.83
CA ASN A 14 5.50 -7.95 -28.21
C ASN A 14 6.50 -8.63 -27.24
N GLY A 15 6.65 -9.96 -27.29
CA GLY A 15 7.64 -10.69 -26.49
C GLY A 15 7.22 -11.03 -25.06
N SER A 16 5.93 -10.90 -24.71
CA SER A 16 5.42 -11.34 -23.41
C SER A 16 5.32 -12.86 -23.31
N TYR A 17 5.56 -13.38 -22.11
CA TYR A 17 5.37 -14.79 -21.76
C TYR A 17 3.94 -15.13 -21.32
N MET A 18 3.05 -14.14 -21.22
CA MET A 18 1.68 -14.35 -20.78
C MET A 18 0.94 -15.29 -21.75
N THR A 19 0.21 -16.24 -21.19
CA THR A 19 -0.55 -17.27 -21.90
C THR A 19 -2.03 -17.17 -21.59
N ILE A 20 -2.84 -17.91 -22.35
CA ILE A 20 -4.26 -18.04 -22.03
C ILE A 20 -4.50 -18.80 -20.72
N ASP A 21 -3.56 -19.66 -20.33
CA ASP A 21 -3.68 -20.45 -19.11
C ASP A 21 -3.48 -19.60 -17.86
N ASP A 22 -2.70 -18.51 -17.93
CA ASP A 22 -2.60 -17.51 -16.87
C ASP A 22 -3.97 -16.87 -16.55
N PHE A 23 -4.76 -16.57 -17.59
CA PHE A 23 -6.13 -16.06 -17.40
C PHE A 23 -7.08 -17.10 -16.80
N LYS A 24 -6.92 -18.38 -17.14
CA LYS A 24 -7.74 -19.46 -16.56
C LYS A 24 -7.36 -19.74 -15.11
N ALA A 25 -6.07 -19.63 -14.80
CA ALA A 25 -5.52 -19.90 -13.48
C ALA A 25 -5.70 -18.72 -12.52
N HIS A 26 -5.80 -17.49 -13.03
CA HIS A 26 -5.96 -16.30 -12.21
C HIS A 26 -7.30 -16.32 -11.46
N ARG A 27 -7.24 -15.98 -10.18
CA ARG A 27 -8.37 -15.83 -9.28
C ARG A 27 -8.08 -14.69 -8.31
N GLY A 28 -9.11 -13.91 -8.00
CA GLY A 28 -9.06 -12.94 -6.91
C GLY A 28 -9.10 -13.67 -5.56
N GLU A 29 -8.44 -13.09 -4.57
CA GLU A 29 -8.42 -13.60 -3.21
C GLU A 29 -9.07 -12.58 -2.28
N TRP A 30 -10.00 -13.02 -1.44
CA TRP A 30 -10.51 -12.20 -0.34
C TRP A 30 -9.50 -12.23 0.79
N ALA A 31 -9.04 -11.05 1.19
CA ALA A 31 -8.01 -10.92 2.22
C ALA A 31 -8.54 -10.14 3.42
N VAL A 32 -8.15 -10.57 4.62
CA VAL A 32 -8.44 -9.84 5.85
C VAL A 32 -7.53 -8.61 5.90
N PRO A 33 -8.06 -7.40 6.10
CA PRO A 33 -7.24 -6.20 6.17
C PRO A 33 -6.33 -6.22 7.40
N VAL A 34 -5.17 -5.57 7.28
CA VAL A 34 -4.35 -5.20 8.43
C VAL A 34 -4.83 -3.84 8.95
N SER A 35 -4.77 -3.62 10.26
CA SER A 35 -5.26 -2.39 10.85
C SER A 35 -4.44 -1.94 12.04
N SER A 36 -4.50 -0.64 12.33
CA SER A 36 -4.03 -0.05 13.58
C SER A 36 -4.99 1.05 14.02
N ASP A 37 -5.03 1.32 15.31
CA ASP A 37 -5.78 2.46 15.85
C ASP A 37 -4.90 3.71 15.83
N TYR A 38 -5.47 4.85 15.44
CA TYR A 38 -4.83 6.15 15.44
C TYR A 38 -5.79 7.20 15.98
N ARG A 39 -5.52 7.75 17.17
CA ARG A 39 -6.30 8.84 17.78
C ARG A 39 -7.82 8.63 17.79
N GLY A 40 -8.26 7.41 18.12
CA GLY A 40 -9.67 7.03 18.20
C GLY A 40 -10.30 6.54 16.89
N TYR A 41 -9.52 6.40 15.83
CA TYR A 41 -9.95 5.82 14.55
C TYR A 41 -9.24 4.50 14.28
N SER A 42 -9.97 3.49 13.82
CA SER A 42 -9.35 2.28 13.26
C SER A 42 -9.04 2.49 11.78
N VAL A 43 -7.76 2.42 11.42
CA VAL A 43 -7.27 2.59 10.05
C VAL A 43 -6.97 1.23 9.45
N TYR A 44 -7.58 0.94 8.30
CA TYR A 44 -7.45 -0.34 7.60
C TYR A 44 -6.60 -0.20 6.34
N GLN A 45 -5.77 -1.19 6.07
CA GLN A 45 -4.95 -1.30 4.88
C GLN A 45 -5.02 -2.72 4.29
N ALA A 46 -4.81 -2.81 2.98
CA ALA A 46 -4.66 -4.11 2.33
C ALA A 46 -3.45 -4.85 2.92
N PRO A 47 -3.56 -6.17 3.17
CA PRO A 47 -2.45 -6.97 3.65
C PRO A 47 -1.38 -7.15 2.55
N PRO A 48 -0.22 -7.75 2.87
CA PRO A 48 0.71 -8.23 1.85
C PRO A 48 -0.03 -9.02 0.75
N ASN A 49 0.28 -8.82 -0.53
CA ASN A 49 1.46 -8.17 -1.12
C ASN A 49 1.37 -6.63 -1.30
N SER A 50 0.40 -5.95 -0.68
CA SER A 50 0.37 -4.49 -0.63
C SER A 50 1.45 -3.93 0.32
N GLN A 51 1.86 -2.68 0.07
CA GLN A 51 2.78 -1.91 0.92
C GLN A 51 2.03 -0.92 1.83
N GLY A 52 0.70 -0.99 1.87
CA GLY A 52 -0.14 -0.08 2.67
C GLY A 52 0.19 -0.11 4.17
N PHE A 53 0.74 -1.21 4.69
CA PHE A 53 1.14 -1.34 6.09
C PHE A 53 2.22 -0.33 6.51
N THR A 54 3.05 0.18 5.59
CA THR A 54 4.01 1.27 5.87
C THR A 54 3.29 2.51 6.41
N GLY A 55 2.08 2.80 5.90
CA GLY A 55 1.26 3.89 6.43
C GLY A 55 0.80 3.65 7.87
N LEU A 56 0.45 2.40 8.22
CA LEU A 56 0.09 2.05 9.60
C LEU A 56 1.29 2.19 10.56
N LEU A 57 2.48 1.77 10.13
CA LEU A 57 3.72 1.99 10.90
C LEU A 57 4.00 3.48 11.11
N THR A 58 3.81 4.30 10.06
CA THR A 58 3.97 5.76 10.16
C THR A 58 3.00 6.34 11.18
N LEU A 59 1.71 5.98 11.10
CA LEU A 59 0.71 6.45 12.06
C LEU A 59 1.06 6.05 13.51
N ASN A 60 1.54 4.82 13.72
CA ASN A 60 1.96 4.36 15.05
C ASN A 60 3.15 5.16 15.62
N ILE A 61 4.09 5.59 14.77
CA ILE A 61 5.16 6.50 15.19
C ILE A 61 4.56 7.87 15.55
N LEU A 62 3.71 8.41 14.68
CA LEU A 62 3.08 9.71 14.83
C LEU A 62 2.09 9.81 16.00
N GLU A 63 1.60 8.68 16.54
CA GLU A 63 0.78 8.62 17.75
C GLU A 63 1.48 9.30 18.94
N ASN A 64 2.82 9.24 18.99
CA ASN A 64 3.64 9.73 20.10
C ASN A 64 3.84 11.26 20.10
N TYR A 65 3.31 11.98 19.11
CA TYR A 65 3.46 13.43 18.97
C TYR A 65 2.13 14.15 19.22
N ASP A 66 2.12 15.31 19.88
CA ASP A 66 0.90 16.10 20.03
C ASP A 66 0.81 17.17 18.94
N PHE A 67 0.06 16.86 17.88
CA PHE A 67 -0.18 17.79 16.77
C PHE A 67 -1.05 18.99 17.14
N THR A 68 -1.67 19.04 18.32
CA THR A 68 -2.34 20.27 18.80
C THR A 68 -1.34 21.36 19.20
N GLN A 69 -0.09 20.95 19.50
CA GLN A 69 1.01 21.84 19.85
C GLN A 69 1.96 22.11 18.69
N ILE A 70 1.73 21.49 17.52
CA ILE A 70 2.56 21.63 16.33
C ILE A 70 1.72 22.32 15.25
N GLU A 71 2.10 23.54 14.90
CA GLU A 71 1.41 24.30 13.86
C GLU A 71 1.49 23.56 12.51
N HIS A 72 0.35 23.35 11.88
CA HIS A 72 0.27 22.70 10.57
C HIS A 72 1.07 23.49 9.52
N GLY A 73 1.94 22.80 8.78
CA GLY A 73 2.77 23.41 7.75
C GLY A 73 4.04 24.10 8.28
N SER A 74 4.26 24.09 9.60
CA SER A 74 5.53 24.51 10.18
C SER A 74 6.68 23.56 9.80
N PHE A 75 7.92 24.01 10.06
CA PHE A 75 9.09 23.15 9.95
C PHE A 75 8.94 21.86 10.76
N GLU A 76 8.53 21.97 12.03
CA GLU A 76 8.40 20.84 12.95
C GLU A 76 7.37 19.82 12.45
N TYR A 77 6.24 20.32 11.93
CA TYR A 77 5.20 19.49 11.32
C TYR A 77 5.77 18.60 10.22
N TYR A 78 6.49 19.20 9.25
CA TYR A 78 7.07 18.42 8.16
C TYR A 78 8.24 17.55 8.62
N HIS A 79 9.06 18.03 9.56
CA HIS A 79 10.18 17.26 10.09
C HIS A 79 9.72 15.93 10.69
N VAL A 80 8.73 15.98 11.60
CA VAL A 80 8.19 14.78 12.25
C VAL A 80 7.57 13.82 11.23
N LEU A 81 6.79 14.33 10.27
CA LEU A 81 6.19 13.50 9.22
C LEU A 81 7.25 12.80 8.35
N VAL A 82 8.27 13.55 7.91
CA VAL A 82 9.33 13.03 7.05
C VAL A 82 10.16 11.98 7.77
N GLU A 83 10.55 12.21 9.03
CA GLU A 83 11.33 11.23 9.80
C GLU A 83 10.53 9.97 10.12
N ALA A 84 9.23 10.09 10.44
CA ALA A 84 8.35 8.94 10.66
C ALA A 84 8.19 8.10 9.37
N LEU A 85 8.03 8.75 8.22
CA LEU A 85 7.97 8.07 6.93
C LEU A 85 9.28 7.35 6.63
N LYS A 86 10.44 8.03 6.72
CA LYS A 86 11.75 7.41 6.48
C LYS A 86 11.93 6.13 7.30
N LYS A 87 11.61 6.18 8.60
CA LYS A 87 11.69 5.01 9.49
C LYS A 87 10.77 3.88 9.03
N SER A 88 9.52 4.19 8.71
CA SER A 88 8.55 3.19 8.25
C SER A 88 8.95 2.53 6.93
N PHE A 89 9.61 3.26 6.04
CA PHE A 89 10.09 2.75 4.75
C PHE A 89 11.37 1.90 4.86
N VAL A 90 12.14 1.99 5.95
CA VAL A 90 13.30 1.10 6.17
C VAL A 90 12.85 -0.33 6.41
N ASP A 91 11.71 -0.53 7.07
CA ASP A 91 11.13 -1.85 7.36
C ASP A 91 10.27 -2.39 6.21
N ARG A 92 10.26 -1.72 5.04
CA ARG A 92 9.47 -2.09 3.86
C ARG A 92 10.17 -3.11 2.97
#